data_AF-A0A5C3M306-F1
#
_entry.id   AF-A0A5C3M306-F1
#
_cell.length_a   1.000
_cell.length_b   1.000
_cell.length_c   1.000
_cell.angle_alpha   90.00
_cell.angle_beta   90.00
_cell.angle_gamma   90.00
#
_symmetry.space_group_name_H-M   'P 1'
#
loop_
_entity.id
_entity.type
_entity.pdbx_description
1 polymer ?
#
loop_
_entity_poly.entity_id
_entity_poly.type
_entity_poly.pdbx_seq_one_letter_code
_entity_poly.pdbx_strand_id
1 'polypeptide(L)'
;MDSLVSQISSSTPSCQRSALCLEADPALFTPSKCIWTLYAAISSTSSGSCLIAKAKLTSATQVTAPVLKALPPLPQPDWSLAKQISAHQTNQELQCENERLHVHLEQASVINWAQESIIEGAHATLVIQNLHLLKLNSALHGKEKERGPNHTLVIDLSKSQVFSSAAVLEGLWAQEERKKAEEAQKKAKADVRAAKKEVQVKLDAEWVRIKADHKNNITEWKLTCANLQKDGIPKKNFPKAPTQP
;
A
#
# COMPACT_ATOMS: atom_id res chain seq x y z
N MET A 1 72.37 18.86 3.36
CA MET A 1 71.66 17.78 4.09
C MET A 1 70.32 17.64 3.43
N ASP A 2 70.36 16.95 2.30
CA ASP A 2 69.29 16.77 1.34
C ASP A 2 68.21 15.81 1.87
N SER A 3 66.95 16.15 1.66
CA SER A 3 65.84 15.20 1.77
C SER A 3 64.75 15.60 0.79
N LEU A 4 64.93 15.13 -0.45
CA LEU A 4 63.89 15.05 -1.47
C LEU A 4 62.96 13.88 -1.12
N VAL A 5 61.78 14.19 -0.58
CA VAL A 5 60.69 13.22 -0.42
C VAL A 5 59.92 13.16 -1.74
N SER A 6 60.18 12.10 -2.50
CA SER A 6 59.47 11.79 -3.74
C SER A 6 58.07 11.26 -3.43
N GLN A 7 57.03 12.05 -3.72
CA GLN A 7 55.63 11.58 -3.69
C GLN A 7 55.37 10.65 -4.88
N ILE A 8 55.11 9.38 -4.60
CA ILE A 8 54.64 8.41 -5.58
C ILE A 8 53.11 8.54 -5.64
N SER A 9 52.60 9.16 -6.69
CA SER A 9 51.16 9.16 -7.01
C SER A 9 50.73 7.74 -7.38
N SER A 10 49.96 7.08 -6.52
CA SER A 10 49.31 5.80 -6.82
C SER A 10 48.20 6.03 -7.85
N SER A 11 48.52 5.81 -9.11
CA SER A 11 47.55 5.80 -10.21
C SER A 11 46.63 4.58 -10.07
N THR A 12 45.41 4.81 -9.61
CA THR A 12 44.34 3.80 -9.59
C THR A 12 44.03 3.35 -11.03
N PRO A 13 44.00 2.05 -11.35
CA PRO A 13 43.61 1.59 -12.67
C PRO A 13 42.12 1.93 -12.90
N SER A 14 41.88 2.91 -13.77
CA SER A 14 40.57 3.19 -14.35
C SER A 14 40.18 1.99 -15.21
N CYS A 15 39.33 1.11 -14.69
CA CYS A 15 38.71 0.04 -15.43
C CYS A 15 37.76 0.66 -16.47
N GLN A 16 38.27 0.91 -17.68
CA GLN A 16 37.46 1.36 -18.81
C GLN A 16 36.46 0.25 -19.16
N ARG A 17 35.17 0.55 -18.96
CA ARG A 17 34.07 -0.32 -19.38
C ARG A 17 34.06 -0.42 -20.91
N SER A 18 34.12 -1.64 -21.44
CA SER A 18 33.57 -1.92 -22.77
C SER A 18 32.05 -1.70 -22.71
N ALA A 19 31.57 -0.63 -23.35
CA ALA A 19 30.16 -0.27 -23.48
C ALA A 19 29.35 -1.23 -24.40
N LEU A 20 29.80 -2.47 -24.59
CA LEU A 20 29.23 -3.43 -25.56
C LEU A 20 28.06 -4.27 -25.02
N CYS A 21 27.55 -4.01 -23.81
CA CYS A 21 26.60 -4.92 -23.15
C CYS A 21 25.13 -4.43 -23.13
N LEU A 22 24.81 -3.28 -23.72
CA LEU A 22 23.43 -2.75 -23.72
C LEU A 22 22.67 -2.96 -25.04
N GLU A 23 23.28 -3.59 -26.03
CA GLU A 23 22.63 -3.94 -27.30
C GLU A 23 22.28 -5.43 -27.31
N ALA A 24 21.44 -5.84 -26.35
CA ALA A 24 20.95 -7.20 -26.24
C ALA A 24 19.47 -7.26 -26.63
N ASP A 25 19.15 -8.18 -27.53
CA ASP A 25 17.79 -8.48 -28.00
C ASP A 25 16.82 -8.70 -26.82
N PRO A 26 15.73 -7.90 -26.72
CA PRO A 26 14.76 -8.02 -25.63
C PRO A 26 14.07 -9.39 -25.57
N ALA A 27 14.06 -10.17 -26.66
CA ALA A 27 13.50 -11.52 -26.67
C ALA A 27 14.34 -12.56 -25.90
N LEU A 28 15.62 -12.26 -25.60
CA LEU A 28 16.54 -13.18 -24.91
C LEU A 28 16.66 -12.93 -23.39
N PHE A 29 15.90 -11.96 -22.86
CA PHE A 29 15.87 -11.65 -21.43
C PHE A 29 14.89 -12.56 -20.69
N THR A 30 15.38 -13.71 -20.24
CA THR A 30 14.65 -14.52 -19.26
C THR A 30 14.79 -13.89 -17.87
N PRO A 31 13.79 -14.06 -16.96
CA PRO A 31 13.86 -13.51 -15.60
C PRO A 31 15.12 -13.92 -14.83
N SER A 32 15.64 -15.12 -15.05
CA SER A 32 16.89 -15.58 -14.41
C SER A 32 18.12 -14.79 -14.90
N LYS A 33 18.16 -14.45 -16.18
CA LYS A 33 19.23 -13.64 -16.78
C LYS A 33 19.16 -12.20 -16.30
N CYS A 34 17.96 -11.61 -16.18
CA CYS A 34 17.77 -10.29 -15.56
C CYS A 34 18.40 -10.24 -14.15
N ILE A 35 18.09 -11.24 -13.32
CA ILE A 35 18.59 -11.33 -11.96
C ILE A 35 20.11 -11.46 -11.95
N TRP A 36 20.69 -12.32 -12.79
CA TRP A 36 22.13 -12.50 -12.89
C TRP A 36 22.86 -11.23 -13.33
N THR A 37 22.37 -10.55 -14.37
CA THR A 37 22.95 -9.29 -14.85
C THR A 37 22.87 -8.20 -13.77
N LEU A 38 21.75 -8.15 -13.02
CA LEU A 38 21.61 -7.25 -11.87
C LEU A 38 22.66 -7.56 -10.80
N TYR A 39 22.79 -8.82 -10.37
CA TYR A 39 23.79 -9.23 -9.38
C TYR A 39 25.23 -8.94 -9.83
N ALA A 40 25.55 -9.21 -11.10
CA ALA A 40 26.86 -8.93 -11.68
C ALA A 40 27.15 -7.42 -11.70
N ALA A 41 26.17 -6.60 -12.10
CA ALA A 41 26.28 -5.15 -12.10
C ALA A 41 26.45 -4.57 -10.68
N ILE A 42 25.69 -5.08 -9.70
CA ILE A 42 25.81 -4.69 -8.29
C ILE A 42 27.20 -5.07 -7.75
N SER A 43 27.67 -6.29 -8.02
CA SER A 43 28.95 -6.80 -7.53
C SER A 43 30.16 -6.09 -8.14
N SER A 44 30.00 -5.56 -9.36
CA SER A 44 31.08 -4.85 -10.08
C SER A 44 31.23 -3.37 -9.65
N THR A 45 30.34 -2.84 -8.81
CA THR A 45 30.54 -1.50 -8.25
C THR A 45 31.60 -1.56 -7.16
N SER A 46 32.67 -0.76 -7.29
CA SER A 46 33.83 -0.78 -6.36
C SER A 46 33.48 -0.48 -4.90
N SER A 47 32.30 0.10 -4.65
CA SER A 47 31.80 0.37 -3.30
C SER A 47 31.05 -0.81 -2.67
N GLY A 48 30.68 -1.86 -3.41
CA GLY A 48 29.95 -3.05 -2.92
C GLY A 48 28.62 -2.77 -2.17
N SER A 49 28.18 -1.50 -2.12
CA SER A 49 27.12 -1.02 -1.23
C SER A 49 26.24 0.01 -1.94
N CYS A 50 25.77 -0.29 -3.15
CA CYS A 50 24.90 0.65 -3.87
C CYS A 50 23.46 0.69 -3.31
N LEU A 51 23.01 -0.33 -2.55
CA LEU A 51 21.61 -0.43 -2.10
C LEU A 51 21.40 -0.66 -0.60
N ILE A 52 22.47 -0.72 0.18
CA ILE A 52 22.37 -0.83 1.65
C ILE A 52 23.42 0.11 2.23
N ALA A 53 23.01 1.35 2.51
CA ALA A 53 23.78 2.16 3.44
C ALA A 53 23.93 1.33 4.74
N LYS A 54 25.17 1.04 5.15
CA LYS A 54 25.43 0.41 6.46
C LYS A 54 24.96 1.27 7.63
N ALA A 55 24.56 2.51 7.37
CA ALA A 55 23.88 3.37 8.32
C ALA A 55 22.63 2.64 8.83
N LYS A 56 22.63 2.34 10.13
CA LYS A 56 21.48 1.77 10.82
C LYS A 56 20.32 2.73 10.65
N LEU A 57 19.27 2.30 9.95
CA LEU A 57 17.99 3.00 9.94
C LEU A 57 17.49 3.06 11.39
N THR A 58 17.60 4.24 11.98
CA THR A 58 17.07 4.53 13.31
C THR A 58 15.70 5.15 13.18
N SER A 59 14.91 5.14 14.25
CA SER A 59 13.62 5.86 14.27
C SER A 59 13.74 7.36 14.02
N ALA A 60 14.95 7.94 14.16
CA ALA A 60 15.23 9.33 13.82
C ALA A 60 15.37 9.58 12.31
N THR A 61 15.53 8.53 11.50
CA THR A 61 15.59 8.66 10.05
C THR A 61 14.18 8.89 9.50
N GLN A 62 13.85 10.16 9.27
CA GLN A 62 12.56 10.53 8.70
C GLN A 62 12.47 10.00 7.27
N VAL A 63 11.32 9.41 6.96
CA VAL A 63 10.98 9.02 5.60
C VAL A 63 10.77 10.30 4.79
N THR A 64 11.50 10.46 3.70
CA THR A 64 11.32 11.60 2.80
C THR A 64 9.85 11.70 2.40
N ALA A 65 9.28 12.91 2.56
CA ALA A 65 7.92 13.18 2.14
C ALA A 65 7.74 12.81 0.66
N PRO A 66 6.58 12.25 0.28
CA PRO A 66 6.35 11.88 -1.11
C PRO A 66 6.44 13.13 -1.98
N VAL A 67 7.30 13.08 -2.99
CA VAL A 67 7.46 14.20 -3.92
C VAL A 67 6.29 14.16 -4.89
N LEU A 68 5.26 14.97 -4.61
CA LEU A 68 4.18 15.21 -5.54
C LEU A 68 4.71 16.06 -6.70
N LYS A 69 5.14 15.40 -7.77
CA LYS A 69 5.54 16.09 -8.99
C LYS A 69 4.28 16.60 -9.68
N ALA A 70 4.18 17.92 -9.81
CA ALA A 70 3.21 18.51 -10.72
C ALA A 70 3.62 18.17 -12.15
N LEU A 71 2.64 17.96 -13.02
CA LEU A 71 2.89 17.88 -14.46
C LEU A 71 3.54 19.19 -14.92
N PRO A 72 4.56 19.13 -15.79
CA PRO A 72 5.03 20.32 -16.47
C PRO A 72 3.85 20.94 -17.25
N PRO A 73 3.84 22.27 -17.46
CA PRO A 73 2.80 22.92 -18.25
C PRO A 73 2.89 22.42 -19.69
N LEU A 74 2.05 21.44 -20.03
CA LEU A 74 1.89 20.88 -21.37
C LEU A 74 0.68 21.53 -22.05
N PRO A 75 0.72 21.72 -23.38
CA PRO A 75 -0.43 22.22 -24.12
C PRO A 75 -1.61 21.25 -23.97
N GLN A 76 -2.76 21.75 -23.52
CA GLN A 76 -3.94 20.90 -23.38
C GLN A 76 -4.54 20.59 -24.76
N PRO A 77 -4.89 19.33 -25.04
CA PRO A 77 -5.56 18.97 -26.28
C PRO A 77 -6.94 19.61 -26.36
N ASP A 78 -7.32 20.05 -27.56
CA ASP A 78 -8.64 20.63 -27.79
C ASP A 78 -9.69 19.52 -27.90
N TRP A 79 -10.37 19.23 -26.79
CA TRP A 79 -11.44 18.23 -26.75
C TRP A 79 -12.71 18.66 -27.49
N SER A 80 -12.82 19.92 -27.94
CA SER A 80 -13.96 20.35 -28.76
C SER A 80 -13.99 19.64 -30.11
N LEU A 81 -12.83 19.19 -30.61
CA LEU A 81 -12.68 18.44 -31.85
C LEU A 81 -13.30 17.04 -31.82
N ALA A 82 -13.50 16.47 -30.63
CA ALA A 82 -14.16 15.17 -30.48
C ALA A 82 -15.69 15.24 -30.65
N LYS A 83 -16.26 16.45 -30.75
CA LYS A 83 -17.70 16.62 -30.92
C LYS A 83 -18.11 16.37 -32.37
N GLN A 84 -19.28 15.76 -32.54
CA GLN A 84 -19.78 15.33 -33.85
C GLN A 84 -19.86 16.49 -34.84
N ILE A 85 -19.31 16.24 -36.03
CA ILE A 85 -19.20 17.20 -37.12
C ILE A 85 -20.44 17.11 -38.03
N SER A 86 -20.79 18.20 -38.69
CA SER A 86 -21.96 18.31 -39.57
C SER A 86 -21.87 17.35 -40.77
N ALA A 87 -23.00 16.83 -41.22
CA ALA A 87 -23.10 15.77 -42.23
C ALA A 87 -22.67 16.17 -43.66
N HIS A 88 -22.25 17.42 -43.88
CA HIS A 88 -21.99 17.98 -45.22
C HIS A 88 -20.63 18.69 -45.28
N GLN A 89 -19.55 17.95 -45.08
CA GLN A 89 -18.19 18.42 -45.32
C GLN A 89 -17.65 17.92 -46.66
N THR A 90 -16.79 18.72 -47.26
CA THR A 90 -16.01 18.33 -48.43
C THR A 90 -14.86 17.39 -48.04
N ASN A 91 -14.37 16.57 -48.98
CA ASN A 91 -13.25 15.66 -48.72
C ASN A 91 -11.98 16.38 -48.24
N GLN A 92 -11.74 17.60 -48.71
CA GLN A 92 -10.57 18.37 -48.32
C GLN A 92 -10.67 18.86 -46.86
N GLU A 93 -11.85 19.30 -46.43
CA GLU A 93 -12.09 19.67 -45.03
C GLU A 93 -11.90 18.48 -44.09
N LEU A 94 -12.38 17.29 -44.49
CA LEU A 94 -12.19 16.05 -43.75
C LEU A 94 -10.72 15.66 -43.62
N GLN A 95 -9.90 15.90 -44.66
CA GLN A 95 -8.46 15.63 -44.59
C GLN A 95 -7.75 16.57 -43.61
N CYS A 96 -7.99 17.88 -43.73
CA CYS A 96 -7.42 18.86 -42.80
C CYS A 96 -7.87 18.60 -41.34
N GLU A 97 -9.11 18.18 -41.13
CA GLU A 97 -9.61 17.84 -39.81
C GLU A 97 -8.96 16.56 -39.26
N ASN A 98 -8.76 15.54 -40.09
CA ASN A 98 -8.02 14.34 -39.68
C ASN A 98 -6.59 14.67 -39.27
N GLU A 99 -5.88 15.49 -40.04
CA GLU A 99 -4.52 15.93 -39.69
C GLU A 99 -4.51 16.66 -38.32
N ARG A 100 -5.47 17.55 -38.09
CA ARG A 100 -5.63 18.26 -36.82
C ARG A 100 -5.93 17.30 -35.66
N LEU A 101 -6.83 16.33 -35.87
CA LEU A 101 -7.16 15.30 -34.88
C LEU A 101 -5.95 14.43 -34.54
N HIS A 102 -5.15 14.05 -35.53
CA HIS A 102 -3.91 13.29 -35.33
C HIS A 102 -2.93 14.05 -34.43
N VAL A 103 -2.68 15.33 -34.69
CA VAL A 103 -1.80 16.16 -33.86
C VAL A 103 -2.29 16.25 -32.41
N HIS A 104 -3.60 16.45 -32.20
CA HIS A 104 -4.15 16.51 -30.84
C HIS A 104 -4.15 15.15 -30.13
N LEU A 105 -4.31 14.05 -30.88
CA LEU A 105 -4.22 12.71 -30.33
C LEU A 105 -2.79 12.37 -29.89
N GLU A 106 -1.78 12.77 -30.67
CA GLU A 106 -0.38 12.67 -30.28
C GLU A 106 -0.07 13.51 -29.03
N GLN A 107 -0.60 14.72 -28.94
CA GLN A 107 -0.46 15.55 -27.73
C GLN A 107 -1.11 14.89 -26.50
N ALA A 108 -2.32 14.35 -26.65
CA ALA A 108 -3.03 13.67 -25.58
C ALA A 108 -2.28 12.41 -25.12
N SER A 109 -1.67 11.66 -26.04
CA SER A 109 -0.90 10.46 -25.69
C SER A 109 0.36 10.80 -24.88
N VAL A 110 1.08 11.88 -25.24
CA VAL A 110 2.23 12.39 -24.47
C VAL A 110 1.81 12.81 -23.06
N ILE A 111 0.67 13.50 -22.92
CA ILE A 111 0.16 13.91 -21.61
C ILE A 111 -0.19 12.68 -20.75
N ASN A 112 -0.92 11.71 -21.32
CA ASN A 112 -1.29 10.49 -20.60
C ASN A 112 -0.04 9.73 -20.14
N TRP A 113 0.95 9.58 -21.01
CA TRP A 113 2.21 8.92 -20.66
C TRP A 113 2.95 9.64 -19.51
N ALA A 114 2.99 10.98 -19.54
CA ALA A 114 3.58 11.78 -18.47
C ALA A 114 2.81 11.62 -17.15
N GLN A 115 1.48 11.56 -17.21
CA GLN A 115 0.62 11.32 -16.05
C GLN A 115 0.84 9.93 -15.46
N GLU A 116 0.85 8.90 -16.29
CA GLU A 116 1.11 7.51 -15.88
C GLU A 116 2.47 7.38 -15.19
N SER A 117 3.51 7.99 -15.76
CA SER A 117 4.85 8.00 -15.17
C SER A 117 4.89 8.66 -13.78
N ILE A 118 4.12 9.73 -13.57
CA ILE A 118 4.01 10.40 -12.27
C ILE A 118 3.25 9.52 -11.26
N ILE A 119 2.13 8.93 -11.69
CA ILE A 119 1.33 8.02 -10.87
C ILE A 119 2.15 6.80 -10.45
N GLU A 120 2.89 6.20 -11.38
CA GLU A 120 3.78 5.07 -11.10
C GLU A 120 4.85 5.45 -10.07
N GLY A 121 5.50 6.61 -10.23
CA GLY A 121 6.47 7.11 -9.26
C GLY A 121 5.86 7.35 -7.86
N ALA A 122 4.62 7.85 -7.81
CA ALA A 122 3.90 8.04 -6.56
C ALA A 122 3.57 6.69 -5.89
N HIS A 123 3.09 5.71 -6.65
CA HIS A 123 2.82 4.35 -6.16
C HIS A 123 4.07 3.65 -5.65
N ALA A 124 5.17 3.72 -6.40
CA ALA A 124 6.46 3.16 -5.99
C ALA A 124 6.92 3.76 -4.65
N THR A 125 6.77 5.09 -4.49
CA THR A 125 7.08 5.77 -3.23
C THR A 125 6.20 5.26 -2.09
N LEU A 126 4.89 5.13 -2.29
CA LEU A 126 3.96 4.62 -1.28
C LEU A 126 4.33 3.20 -0.82
N VAL A 127 4.70 2.31 -1.75
CA VAL A 127 5.16 0.94 -1.43
C VAL A 127 6.41 0.98 -0.56
N ILE A 128 7.39 1.82 -0.90
CA ILE A 128 8.63 1.98 -0.12
C ILE A 128 8.32 2.49 1.30
N GLN A 129 7.43 3.48 1.42
CA GLN A 129 7.01 4.01 2.72
C GLN A 129 6.32 2.93 3.57
N ASN A 130 5.43 2.13 2.96
CA ASN A 130 4.77 1.03 3.65
C ASN A 130 5.76 -0.04 4.13
N LEU A 131 6.72 -0.44 3.28
CA LEU A 131 7.78 -1.38 3.66
C LEU A 131 8.63 -0.84 4.83
N HIS A 132 8.94 0.46 4.82
CA HIS A 132 9.64 1.10 5.92
C HIS A 132 8.84 1.06 7.23
N LEU A 133 7.54 1.36 7.17
CA LEU A 133 6.63 1.28 8.32
C LEU A 133 6.51 -0.14 8.87
N LEU A 134 6.38 -1.15 8.01
CA LEU A 134 6.35 -2.56 8.42
C LEU A 134 7.63 -2.96 9.15
N LYS A 135 8.80 -2.52 8.66
CA LYS A 135 10.09 -2.77 9.30
C LYS A 135 10.19 -2.10 10.66
N LEU A 136 9.77 -0.83 10.78
CA LEU A 136 9.73 -0.11 12.05
C LEU A 136 8.78 -0.77 13.05
N ASN A 137 7.57 -1.13 12.62
CA ASN A 137 6.59 -1.81 13.46
C ASN A 137 7.10 -3.17 13.95
N SER A 138 7.77 -3.93 13.09
CA SER A 138 8.40 -5.20 13.48
C SER A 138 9.50 -4.98 14.53
N ALA A 139 10.36 -3.97 14.33
CA ALA A 139 11.40 -3.62 15.29
C ALA A 139 10.83 -3.11 16.62
N LEU A 140 9.77 -2.30 16.58
CA LEU A 140 9.09 -1.78 17.77
C LEU A 140 8.43 -2.91 18.54
N HIS A 141 7.63 -3.75 17.88
CA HIS A 141 7.03 -4.91 18.53
C HIS A 141 8.05 -5.91 19.06
N GLY A 142 9.19 -6.08 18.39
CA GLY A 142 10.28 -6.92 18.89
C GLY A 142 10.94 -6.38 20.16
N LYS A 143 10.85 -5.06 20.41
CA LYS A 143 11.35 -4.42 21.64
C LYS A 143 10.29 -4.29 22.73
N GLU A 144 9.05 -3.97 22.35
CA GLU A 144 7.91 -3.78 23.27
C GLU A 144 7.45 -5.11 23.82
N LYS A 145 7.36 -6.13 22.97
CA LYS A 145 7.31 -7.51 23.43
C LYS A 145 8.75 -7.88 23.74
N GLU A 146 9.27 -7.42 24.89
CA GLU A 146 10.33 -8.16 25.54
C GLU A 146 9.90 -9.62 25.44
N ARG A 147 10.65 -10.41 24.68
CA ARG A 147 10.44 -11.84 24.65
C ARG A 147 10.77 -12.26 26.08
N GLY A 148 9.74 -12.31 26.94
CA GLY A 148 9.83 -12.99 28.23
C GLY A 148 10.52 -14.33 27.95
N PRO A 149 11.41 -14.81 28.84
CA PRO A 149 12.42 -15.82 28.53
C PRO A 149 11.79 -17.08 27.93
N ASN A 150 11.57 -17.05 26.63
CA ASN A 150 11.18 -18.15 25.76
C ASN A 150 12.45 -18.88 25.35
N HIS A 151 13.47 -18.86 26.21
CA HIS A 151 14.40 -19.95 26.28
C HIS A 151 13.55 -21.12 26.77
N THR A 152 12.97 -21.90 25.85
CA THR A 152 12.80 -23.34 26.06
C THR A 152 14.05 -23.75 26.81
N LEU A 153 13.93 -24.17 28.08
CA LEU A 153 15.04 -24.48 28.98
C LEU A 153 16.26 -24.87 28.15
N VAL A 154 17.16 -23.91 27.92
CA VAL A 154 18.40 -24.20 27.21
C VAL A 154 19.15 -24.96 28.27
N ILE A 155 19.02 -26.28 28.22
CA ILE A 155 19.81 -27.17 29.02
C ILE A 155 21.24 -26.73 28.73
N ASP A 156 21.94 -26.26 29.76
CA ASP A 156 23.33 -25.88 29.66
C ASP A 156 24.08 -27.08 29.06
N LEU A 157 24.46 -26.97 27.78
CA LEU A 157 25.20 -27.97 27.00
C LEU A 157 26.57 -28.30 27.61
N SER A 158 26.95 -27.62 28.70
CA SER A 158 28.23 -27.79 29.41
C SER A 158 28.23 -28.93 30.42
N LYS A 159 27.08 -29.57 30.70
CA LYS A 159 27.01 -30.73 31.59
C LYS A 159 26.26 -31.87 30.90
N SER A 160 26.87 -33.05 30.84
CA SER A 160 26.23 -34.29 30.43
C SER A 160 25.14 -34.68 31.44
N GLN A 161 24.01 -33.97 31.39
CA GLN A 161 22.88 -34.18 32.27
C GLN A 161 22.01 -35.30 31.68
N VAL A 162 21.82 -36.36 32.45
CA VAL A 162 20.91 -37.45 32.09
C VAL A 162 19.48 -36.92 32.18
N PHE A 163 18.80 -36.82 31.04
CA PHE A 163 17.49 -36.18 30.87
C PHE A 163 16.30 -36.90 31.52
N SER A 164 16.55 -37.99 32.24
CA SER A 164 15.52 -38.77 32.95
C SER A 164 15.20 -38.27 34.36
N SER A 165 15.83 -37.18 34.83
CA SER A 165 15.51 -36.65 36.16
C SER A 165 14.06 -36.14 36.21
N ALA A 166 13.33 -36.50 37.27
CA ALA A 166 11.92 -36.12 37.46
C ALA A 166 11.68 -34.61 37.34
N ALA A 167 12.65 -33.79 37.75
CA ALA A 167 12.60 -32.33 37.67
C ALA A 167 12.54 -31.80 36.22
N VAL A 168 13.20 -32.45 35.26
CA VAL A 168 13.16 -32.05 33.83
C VAL A 168 11.80 -32.39 33.23
N LEU A 169 11.27 -33.57 33.56
CA LEU A 169 9.94 -33.99 33.13
C LEU A 169 8.87 -33.03 33.69
N GLU A 170 8.91 -32.73 34.99
CA GLU A 170 7.96 -31.80 35.63
C GLU A 170 8.02 -30.39 35.01
N GLY A 171 9.22 -29.89 34.68
CA GLY A 171 9.39 -28.63 33.96
C GLY A 171 8.76 -28.63 32.56
N LEU A 172 8.90 -29.74 31.82
CA LEU A 172 8.27 -29.91 30.49
C LEU A 172 6.74 -29.97 30.59
N TRP A 173 6.18 -30.72 31.55
CA TRP A 173 4.73 -30.76 31.79
C TRP A 173 4.18 -29.38 32.16
N ALA A 174 4.86 -28.64 33.04
CA ALA A 174 4.46 -27.29 33.42
C ALA A 174 4.49 -26.32 32.21
N GLN A 175 5.45 -26.50 31.29
CA GLN A 175 5.52 -25.71 30.07
C GLN A 175 4.39 -26.05 29.08
N GLU A 176 4.08 -27.35 28.92
CA GLU A 176 2.98 -27.84 28.09
C GLU A 176 1.64 -27.29 28.59
N GLU A 177 1.39 -27.35 29.90
CA GLU A 177 0.15 -26.83 30.51
C GLU A 177 0.03 -25.30 30.39
N ARG A 178 1.14 -24.56 30.51
CA ARG A 178 1.14 -23.11 30.22
C ARG A 178 0.76 -22.82 28.77
N LYS A 179 1.33 -23.56 27.80
CA LYS A 179 0.99 -23.41 26.37
C LYS A 179 -0.49 -23.71 26.12
N LYS A 180 -1.01 -24.81 26.67
CA LYS A 180 -2.44 -25.16 26.57
C LYS A 180 -3.33 -24.09 27.18
N ALA A 181 -2.97 -23.54 28.34
CA ALA A 181 -3.73 -22.47 28.99
C ALA A 181 -3.73 -21.18 28.16
N GLU A 182 -2.59 -20.80 27.56
CA GLU A 182 -2.50 -19.66 26.65
C GLU A 182 -3.33 -19.85 25.37
N GLU A 183 -3.29 -21.04 24.78
CA GLU A 183 -4.10 -21.37 23.59
C GLU A 183 -5.59 -21.36 23.91
N ALA A 184 -5.99 -21.93 25.06
CA ALA A 184 -7.36 -21.88 25.55
C ALA A 184 -7.82 -20.43 25.78
N GLN A 185 -6.96 -19.58 26.35
CA GLN A 185 -7.26 -18.16 26.54
C GLN A 185 -7.39 -17.41 25.22
N LYS A 186 -6.54 -17.70 24.22
CA LYS A 186 -6.63 -17.12 22.88
C LYS A 186 -7.93 -17.52 22.19
N LYS A 187 -8.31 -18.81 22.29
CA LYS A 187 -9.56 -19.33 21.75
C LYS A 187 -10.77 -18.66 22.42
N ALA A 188 -10.81 -18.61 23.75
CA ALA A 188 -11.87 -17.93 24.49
C ALA A 188 -12.01 -16.45 24.11
N LYS A 189 -10.90 -15.73 23.93
CA LYS A 189 -10.92 -14.32 23.46
C LYS A 189 -11.44 -14.20 22.02
N ALA A 190 -11.12 -15.16 21.14
CA ALA A 190 -11.64 -15.18 19.78
C ALA A 190 -13.15 -15.44 19.76
N ASP A 191 -13.63 -16.38 20.57
CA ASP A 191 -15.04 -16.72 20.68
C ASP A 191 -15.86 -15.53 21.21
N VAL A 192 -15.37 -14.81 22.23
CA VAL A 192 -16.01 -13.58 22.74
C VAL A 192 -16.09 -12.50 21.65
N ARG A 193 -15.05 -12.35 20.82
CA ARG A 193 -15.06 -11.39 19.70
C ARG A 193 -16.05 -11.80 18.62
N ALA A 194 -16.15 -13.09 18.31
CA ALA A 194 -17.11 -13.62 17.35
C ALA A 194 -18.55 -13.38 17.85
N ALA A 195 -18.84 -13.74 19.10
CA ALA A 195 -20.15 -13.49 19.71
C ALA A 195 -20.53 -12.00 19.71
N LYS A 196 -19.58 -11.10 20.03
CA LYS A 196 -19.82 -9.65 19.97
C LYS A 196 -20.15 -9.17 18.55
N LYS A 197 -19.47 -9.71 17.53
CA LYS A 197 -19.78 -9.39 16.13
C LYS A 197 -21.16 -9.87 15.72
N GLU A 198 -21.55 -11.08 16.12
CA GLU A 198 -22.90 -11.60 15.84
C GLU A 198 -23.99 -10.76 16.48
N VAL A 199 -23.80 -10.33 17.73
CA VAL A 199 -24.73 -9.41 18.41
C VAL A 199 -24.81 -8.07 17.67
N GLN A 200 -23.67 -7.50 17.25
CA GLN A 200 -23.65 -6.25 16.49
C GLN A 200 -24.40 -6.38 15.16
N VAL A 201 -24.19 -7.48 14.42
CA VAL A 201 -24.88 -7.72 13.14
C VAL A 201 -26.40 -7.80 13.33
N LYS A 202 -26.87 -8.44 14.41
CA LYS A 202 -28.31 -8.49 14.73
C LYS A 202 -28.86 -7.10 15.04
N LEU A 203 -28.15 -6.31 15.84
CA LEU A 203 -28.55 -4.94 16.19
C LEU A 203 -28.58 -4.03 14.95
N ASP A 204 -27.58 -4.13 14.08
CA ASP A 204 -27.52 -3.37 12.84
C ASP A 204 -28.67 -3.76 11.90
N ALA A 205 -29.02 -5.04 11.82
CA ALA A 205 -30.16 -5.51 11.02
C ALA A 205 -31.51 -4.99 11.55
N GLU A 206 -31.70 -4.99 12.88
CA GLU A 206 -32.89 -4.40 13.51
C GLU A 206 -32.96 -2.89 13.26
N TRP A 207 -31.83 -2.19 13.36
CA TRP A 207 -31.75 -0.75 13.10
C TRP A 207 -32.10 -0.40 11.65
N VAL A 208 -31.67 -1.23 10.68
CA VAL A 208 -32.06 -1.07 9.28
C VAL A 208 -33.57 -1.23 9.09
N ARG A 209 -34.19 -2.22 9.75
CA ARG A 209 -35.65 -2.41 9.71
C ARG A 209 -36.40 -1.21 10.30
N ILE A 210 -36.00 -0.75 11.47
CA ILE A 210 -36.61 0.42 12.13
C ILE A 210 -36.53 1.67 11.23
N LYS A 211 -35.40 1.91 10.56
CA LYS A 211 -35.28 3.02 9.61
C LYS A 211 -36.20 2.87 8.39
N ALA A 212 -36.34 1.65 7.86
CA ALA A 212 -37.21 1.38 6.73
C ALA A 212 -38.68 1.64 7.11
N ASP A 213 -39.12 1.15 8.27
CA ASP A 213 -40.46 1.37 8.79
C ASP A 213 -40.73 2.84 9.06
N HIS A 214 -39.78 3.57 9.65
CA HIS A 214 -39.90 5.01 9.84
C HIS A 214 -40.02 5.78 8.51
N LYS A 215 -39.26 5.38 7.48
CA LYS A 215 -39.36 5.96 6.14
C LYS A 215 -40.75 5.74 5.54
N ASN A 216 -41.30 4.52 5.67
CA ASN A 216 -42.65 4.18 5.22
C ASN A 216 -43.70 5.01 5.96
N ASN A 217 -43.60 5.10 7.30
CA ASN A 217 -44.48 5.93 8.12
C ASN A 217 -44.43 7.41 7.72
N ILE A 218 -43.26 7.97 7.39
CA ILE A 218 -43.14 9.33 6.87
C ILE A 218 -43.85 9.46 5.51
N THR A 219 -43.71 8.49 4.61
CA THR A 219 -44.36 8.54 3.30
C THR A 219 -45.89 8.48 3.41
N GLU A 220 -46.41 7.60 4.26
CA GLU A 220 -47.85 7.51 4.55
C GLU A 220 -48.38 8.78 5.21
N TRP A 221 -47.63 9.32 6.18
CA TRP A 221 -47.98 10.59 6.83
C TRP A 221 -48.00 11.76 5.83
N LYS A 222 -47.04 11.84 4.91
CA LYS A 222 -47.03 12.86 3.86
C LYS A 222 -48.23 12.72 2.92
N LEU A 223 -48.57 11.48 2.54
CA LEU A 223 -49.70 11.20 1.66
C LEU A 223 -51.04 11.56 2.31
N THR A 224 -51.22 11.20 3.59
CA THR A 224 -52.41 11.60 4.36
C THR A 224 -52.52 13.11 4.52
N CYS A 225 -51.42 13.80 4.83
CA CYS A 225 -51.40 15.27 4.88
C CYS A 225 -51.75 15.91 3.54
N ALA A 226 -51.27 15.36 2.42
CA ALA A 226 -51.59 15.84 1.08
C ALA A 226 -53.08 15.66 0.75
N ASN A 227 -53.69 14.55 1.16
CA ASN A 227 -55.13 14.33 1.00
C ASN A 227 -55.96 15.30 1.85
N LEU A 228 -55.63 15.46 3.14
CA LEU A 228 -56.32 16.42 4.02
C LEU A 228 -56.21 17.87 3.52
N GLN A 229 -55.10 18.21 2.86
CA GLN A 229 -54.94 19.51 2.22
C GLN A 229 -55.88 19.70 1.01
N LYS A 230 -56.09 18.65 0.21
CA LYS A 230 -57.07 18.67 -0.91
C LYS A 230 -58.50 18.81 -0.38
N ASP A 231 -58.79 18.22 0.76
CA ASP A 231 -60.10 18.29 1.43
C ASP A 231 -60.35 19.63 2.15
N GLY A 232 -59.41 20.58 2.09
CA GLY A 232 -59.57 21.93 2.65
C GLY A 232 -59.43 22.01 4.17
N ILE A 233 -58.91 20.97 4.82
CA ILE A 233 -58.75 20.93 6.27
C ILE A 233 -57.63 21.89 6.71
N PRO A 234 -57.85 22.75 7.73
CA PRO A 234 -56.80 23.62 8.24
C PRO A 234 -55.60 22.83 8.79
N LYS A 235 -54.38 23.29 8.49
CA LYS A 235 -53.11 22.65 8.90
C LYS A 235 -52.99 22.36 10.41
N LYS A 236 -53.72 23.08 11.26
CA LYS A 236 -53.74 22.87 12.72
C LYS A 236 -54.32 21.51 13.12
N ASN A 237 -55.13 20.90 12.25
CA ASN A 237 -55.78 19.62 12.48
C ASN A 237 -55.05 18.46 11.80
N PHE A 238 -53.86 18.68 11.24
CA PHE A 238 -53.09 17.62 10.60
C PHE A 238 -52.52 16.68 11.67
N PRO A 239 -52.42 15.37 11.38
CA PRO A 239 -51.76 14.43 12.27
C PRO A 239 -50.31 14.88 12.51
N LYS A 240 -49.80 14.66 13.73
CA LYS A 240 -48.41 14.99 14.07
C LYS A 240 -47.44 14.11 13.26
N ALA A 241 -46.31 14.68 12.86
CA ALA A 241 -45.28 13.95 12.15
C ALA A 241 -44.73 12.79 13.02
N PRO A 242 -44.35 11.65 12.42
CA PRO A 242 -43.71 10.57 13.14
C PRO A 242 -42.41 11.05 13.83
N THR A 243 -42.25 10.74 15.12
CA THR A 243 -41.02 11.02 15.87
C THR A 243 -39.87 10.16 15.34
N GLN A 244 -38.65 10.71 15.31
CA GLN A 244 -37.45 9.98 14.84
C GLN A 244 -37.17 8.73 15.69
N PRO A 245 -36.70 7.63 15.07
CA PRO A 245 -36.33 6.38 15.76
C PRO A 245 -35.01 6.47 16.51
#